data_AF-A0A7J9BUG3-F1
#
_entry.id   AF-A0A7J9BUG3-F1
#
_cell.length_a   1.000
_cell.length_b   1.000
_cell.length_c   1.000
_cell.angle_alpha   90.00
_cell.angle_beta   90.00
_cell.angle_gamma   90.00
#
_symmetry.space_group_name_H-M   'P 1'
#
loop_
_entity.id
_entity.type
_entity.pdbx_description
1 polymer ?
#
loop_
_entity_poly.entity_id
_entity_poly.type
_entity_poly.pdbx_seq_one_letter_code
_entity_poly.pdbx_strand_id
1 'polypeptide(L)'
;MRTEVNAGEVSEKILNALEKIGCIDSNQGLPIPDSMKEAYCAVALECTVKYLPGDTDTCGVKYLDAVDRIWRGRIQDLERSKASDLVFDQLRNRRLQVEAAATGDEDAVRCLSAINTRGYAIVSLRRYLREASGSMKPPVLEQACLKLGRYFT
;
A
#
# COMPACT_ATOMS: atom_id res chain seq x y z
N MET A 1 -8.54 3.34 6.97
CA MET A 1 -8.22 3.24 5.54
C MET A 1 -9.04 4.18 4.66
N ARG A 2 -10.35 3.98 4.41
CA ARG A 2 -11.11 4.85 3.47
C ARG A 2 -11.17 6.33 3.88
N THR A 3 -11.32 6.60 5.17
CA THR A 3 -11.29 7.96 5.74
C THR A 3 -9.92 8.63 5.62
N GLU A 4 -8.84 7.89 5.92
CA GLU A 4 -7.44 8.35 5.80
C GLU A 4 -7.10 8.70 4.34
N VAL A 5 -7.49 7.84 3.38
CA VAL A 5 -7.27 8.08 1.95
C VAL A 5 -8.05 9.31 1.44
N ASN A 6 -9.26 9.53 1.96
CA ASN A 6 -10.06 10.71 1.63
C ASN A 6 -9.47 12.00 2.21
N ALA A 7 -8.85 11.92 3.39
CA ALA A 7 -8.06 13.00 3.98
C ALA A 7 -6.70 13.21 3.29
N GLY A 8 -6.32 12.32 2.36
CA GLY A 8 -5.03 12.36 1.68
C GLY A 8 -3.85 11.97 2.58
N GLU A 9 -4.12 11.28 3.69
CA GLU A 9 -3.10 10.79 4.61
C GLU A 9 -2.66 9.37 4.23
N VAL A 10 -1.34 9.16 4.19
CA VAL A 10 -0.72 7.87 3.91
C VAL A 10 0.19 7.51 5.07
N SER A 11 -0.12 6.40 5.75
CA SER A 11 0.62 5.94 6.92
C SER A 11 0.77 4.43 6.94
N GLU A 12 1.69 3.93 7.76
CA GLU A 12 1.92 2.50 7.95
C GLU A 12 0.69 1.75 8.49
N LYS A 13 -0.31 2.45 9.05
CA LYS A 13 -1.61 1.85 9.41
C LYS A 13 -2.33 1.28 8.19
N ILE A 14 -2.11 1.85 7.01
CA ILE A 14 -2.66 1.36 5.75
C ILE A 14 -1.97 0.06 5.36
N LEU A 15 -0.64 -0.07 5.53
CA LEU A 15 0.07 -1.34 5.33
C LEU A 15 -0.50 -2.42 6.26
N ASN A 16 -0.74 -2.09 7.53
CA ASN A 16 -1.36 -3.01 8.50
C ASN A 16 -2.75 -3.47 8.05
N ALA A 17 -3.54 -2.58 7.46
CA ALA A 17 -4.87 -2.93 6.97
C ALA A 17 -4.79 -3.85 5.74
N LEU A 18 -3.92 -3.54 4.79
CA LEU A 18 -3.74 -4.34 3.57
C LEU A 18 -3.23 -5.75 3.91
N GLU A 19 -2.24 -5.90 4.78
CA GLU A 19 -1.77 -7.23 5.20
C GLU A 19 -2.86 -8.07 5.88
N LYS A 20 -3.67 -7.46 6.74
CA LYS A 20 -4.78 -8.16 7.38
C LYS A 20 -5.80 -8.64 6.36
N ILE A 21 -6.13 -7.82 5.37
CA ILE A 21 -7.04 -8.21 4.29
C ILE A 21 -6.40 -9.34 3.48
N GLY A 22 -5.13 -9.24 3.12
CA GLY A 22 -4.42 -10.27 2.34
C GLY A 22 -4.36 -11.60 3.08
N CYS A 23 -4.15 -11.58 4.39
CA CYS A 23 -4.20 -12.78 5.23
C CYS A 23 -5.60 -13.41 5.26
N ILE A 24 -6.66 -12.60 5.36
CA ILE A 24 -8.05 -13.08 5.31
C ILE A 24 -8.34 -13.72 3.95
N ASP A 25 -8.00 -13.05 2.87
CA ASP A 25 -8.25 -13.52 1.50
C ASP A 25 -7.50 -14.84 1.25
N SER A 26 -6.21 -14.91 1.62
CA SER A 26 -5.41 -16.14 1.51
C SER A 26 -5.99 -17.30 2.34
N ASN A 27 -6.47 -17.03 3.57
CA ASN A 27 -7.15 -18.05 4.39
C ASN A 27 -8.47 -18.54 3.78
N GLN A 28 -9.11 -17.74 2.93
CA GLN A 28 -10.31 -18.10 2.19
C GLN A 28 -10.00 -18.70 0.80
N GLY A 29 -8.72 -18.85 0.45
CA GLY A 29 -8.29 -19.31 -0.88
C GLY A 29 -8.54 -18.30 -2.00
N LEU A 30 -8.75 -17.02 -1.66
CA LEU A 30 -8.95 -15.95 -2.61
C LEU A 30 -7.59 -15.36 -3.04
N PRO A 31 -7.37 -15.17 -4.35
CA PRO A 31 -6.15 -14.53 -4.83
C PRO A 31 -6.13 -13.05 -4.46
N ILE A 32 -4.94 -12.54 -4.14
CA ILE A 32 -4.76 -11.12 -3.84
C ILE A 32 -4.79 -10.33 -5.16
N PRO A 33 -5.69 -9.35 -5.31
CA PRO A 33 -5.82 -8.61 -6.57
C PRO A 33 -4.60 -7.71 -6.79
N ASP A 34 -4.23 -7.51 -8.06
CA ASP A 34 -3.05 -6.70 -8.41
C ASP A 34 -3.19 -5.24 -7.95
N SER A 35 -4.42 -4.72 -7.87
CA SER A 35 -4.66 -3.39 -7.31
C SER A 35 -4.23 -3.23 -5.86
N MET A 36 -4.38 -4.29 -5.08
CA MET A 36 -3.96 -4.33 -3.69
C MET A 36 -2.44 -4.39 -3.57
N LYS A 37 -1.78 -5.20 -4.41
CA LYS A 37 -0.32 -5.32 -4.45
C LYS A 37 0.33 -3.99 -4.82
N GLU A 38 -0.18 -3.32 -5.84
CA GLU A 38 0.27 -1.99 -6.25
C GLU A 38 0.00 -0.93 -5.17
N ALA A 39 -1.17 -0.96 -4.51
CA ALA A 39 -1.46 -0.06 -3.41
C ALA A 39 -0.50 -0.27 -2.23
N TYR A 40 -0.21 -1.53 -1.87
CA TYR A 40 0.74 -1.87 -0.83
C TYR A 40 2.16 -1.34 -1.15
N CYS A 41 2.64 -1.59 -2.38
CA CYS A 41 3.93 -1.08 -2.85
C CYS A 41 4.01 0.46 -2.81
N ALA A 42 2.96 1.14 -3.27
CA ALA A 42 2.91 2.60 -3.29
C ALA A 42 2.92 3.20 -1.88
N VAL A 43 2.18 2.59 -0.93
CA VAL A 43 2.15 3.03 0.47
C VAL A 43 3.50 2.80 1.15
N ALA A 44 4.15 1.66 0.91
CA ALA A 44 5.46 1.37 1.48
C ALA A 44 6.51 2.38 0.99
N LEU A 45 6.48 2.71 -0.31
CA LEU A 45 7.32 3.77 -0.88
C LEU A 45 7.04 5.13 -0.22
N GLU A 46 5.79 5.58 -0.17
CA GLU A 46 5.45 6.87 0.45
C GLU A 46 5.85 6.95 1.92
N CYS A 47 5.65 5.88 2.69
CA CYS A 47 6.03 5.83 4.11
C CYS A 47 7.55 5.88 4.32
N THR A 48 8.34 5.66 3.27
CA THR A 48 9.81 5.64 3.33
C THR A 48 10.42 6.87 2.67
N VAL A 49 10.08 7.13 1.40
CA VAL A 49 10.66 8.19 0.56
C VAL A 49 10.30 9.59 1.05
N LYS A 50 9.22 9.78 1.81
CA LYS A 50 8.92 11.06 2.46
C LYS A 50 10.00 11.51 3.46
N TYR A 51 10.87 10.58 3.89
CA TYR A 51 12.03 10.85 4.73
C TYR A 51 13.34 10.86 3.95
N LEU A 52 13.31 10.72 2.62
CA LEU A 52 14.52 10.78 1.82
C LEU A 52 15.16 12.18 1.94
N PRO A 53 16.49 12.31 2.07
CA PRO A 53 17.15 13.58 2.36
C PRO A 53 16.85 14.62 1.28
N GLY A 54 16.06 15.64 1.64
CA GLY A 54 15.89 16.84 0.83
C GLY A 54 16.98 17.87 1.06
N ASP A 55 17.33 18.13 2.34
CA ASP A 55 18.37 19.11 2.73
C ASP A 55 18.66 19.18 4.27
N THR A 56 18.26 18.18 5.07
CA THR A 56 18.40 18.28 6.55
C THR A 56 19.06 17.04 7.17
N ASP A 57 20.03 17.24 8.06
CA ASP A 57 20.83 16.20 8.73
C ASP A 57 19.99 15.11 9.42
N THR A 58 18.77 15.44 9.86
CA THR A 58 17.88 14.48 10.56
C THR A 58 17.08 13.57 9.62
N CYS A 59 17.08 13.85 8.32
CA CYS A 59 16.30 13.14 7.31
C CYS A 59 16.88 11.73 7.05
N GLY A 60 18.21 11.61 7.02
CA GLY A 60 18.89 10.33 6.80
C GLY A 60 18.57 9.27 7.86
N VAL A 61 18.54 9.64 9.14
CA VAL A 61 18.22 8.69 10.24
C VAL A 61 16.78 8.18 10.13
N LYS A 62 15.82 9.06 9.81
CA LYS A 62 14.40 8.68 9.65
C LYS A 62 14.19 7.79 8.42
N TYR A 63 14.93 8.05 7.35
CA TYR A 63 14.91 7.20 6.16
C TYR A 63 15.39 5.79 6.49
N LEU A 64 16.57 5.67 7.11
CA LEU A 64 17.14 4.38 7.49
C LEU A 64 16.23 3.59 8.44
N ASP A 65 15.66 4.25 9.45
CA ASP A 65 14.68 3.64 10.35
C ASP A 65 13.44 3.13 9.60
N ALA A 66 12.93 3.89 8.62
CA ALA A 66 11.82 3.45 7.78
C ALA A 66 12.22 2.28 6.86
N VAL A 67 13.44 2.27 6.31
CA VAL A 67 14.00 1.17 5.50
C VAL A 67 14.03 -0.12 6.34
N ASP A 68 14.58 -0.05 7.54
CA ASP A 68 14.73 -1.19 8.43
C ASP A 68 13.36 -1.73 8.86
N ARG A 69 12.45 -0.86 9.31
CA ARG A 69 11.12 -1.27 9.78
C ARG A 69 10.25 -1.84 8.66
N ILE A 70 10.18 -1.17 7.52
CA ILE A 70 9.21 -1.49 6.45
C ILE A 70 9.79 -2.54 5.50
N TRP A 71 11.02 -2.34 5.01
CA TRP A 71 11.54 -3.15 3.90
C TRP A 71 12.32 -4.37 4.38
N ARG A 72 13.22 -4.20 5.36
CA ARG A 72 14.04 -5.28 5.91
C ARG A 72 13.36 -6.08 7.02
N GLY A 73 12.40 -5.50 7.71
CA GLY A 73 11.52 -6.20 8.64
C GLY A 73 10.28 -6.71 7.91
N ARG A 74 9.27 -5.84 7.85
CA ARG A 74 7.90 -6.20 7.44
C ARG A 74 7.78 -6.88 6.07
N ILE A 75 8.32 -6.28 5.00
CA ILE A 75 8.24 -6.84 3.63
C ILE A 75 9.06 -8.12 3.50
N GLN A 76 10.26 -8.15 4.09
CA GLN A 76 11.12 -9.33 4.08
C GLN A 76 10.45 -10.52 4.79
N ASP A 77 9.76 -10.28 5.90
CA ASP A 77 9.08 -11.34 6.66
C ASP A 77 7.84 -11.86 5.92
N LEU A 78 7.09 -10.99 5.24
CA LEU A 78 6.02 -11.39 4.33
C LEU A 78 6.54 -12.30 3.20
N GLU A 79 7.67 -11.94 2.60
CA GLU A 79 8.28 -12.73 1.52
C GLU A 79 8.74 -14.11 2.02
N ARG A 80 9.37 -14.17 3.19
CA ARG A 80 9.86 -15.41 3.80
C ARG A 80 8.75 -16.35 4.22
N SER A 81 7.71 -15.81 4.83
CA SER A 81 6.58 -16.61 5.33
C SER A 81 5.74 -17.21 4.21
N LYS A 82 5.80 -16.64 2.99
CA LYS A 82 4.90 -16.99 1.86
C LYS A 82 3.42 -16.99 2.26
N ALA A 83 3.08 -16.27 3.33
CA ALA A 83 1.72 -16.23 3.89
C ALA A 83 0.79 -15.35 3.06
N SER A 84 1.34 -14.62 2.08
CA SER A 84 0.61 -13.67 1.26
C SER A 84 1.32 -13.44 -0.07
N ASP A 85 0.55 -13.44 -1.16
CA ASP A 85 1.02 -13.08 -2.51
C ASP A 85 1.19 -11.55 -2.70
N LEU A 86 1.24 -10.78 -1.61
CA LEU A 86 1.50 -9.33 -1.63
C LEU A 86 2.89 -8.97 -2.17
N VAL A 87 3.86 -9.88 -2.05
CA VAL A 87 5.24 -9.65 -2.51
C VAL A 87 5.40 -10.10 -3.96
N PHE A 88 5.45 -9.12 -4.86
CA PHE A 88 5.61 -9.29 -6.30
C PHE A 88 6.84 -8.54 -6.82
N ASP A 89 7.17 -8.73 -8.10
CA ASP A 89 8.45 -8.28 -8.66
C ASP A 89 8.65 -6.77 -8.60
N GLN A 90 7.59 -5.98 -8.78
CA GLN A 90 7.70 -4.53 -8.62
C GLN A 90 8.08 -4.15 -7.18
N LEU A 91 7.52 -4.83 -6.17
CA LEU A 91 7.85 -4.58 -4.77
C LEU A 91 9.31 -4.94 -4.49
N ARG A 92 9.81 -6.04 -5.04
CA ARG A 92 11.23 -6.45 -4.94
C ARG A 92 12.15 -5.42 -5.59
N ASN A 93 11.81 -4.96 -6.79
CA ASN A 93 12.59 -3.92 -7.48
C ASN A 93 12.61 -2.60 -6.71
N ARG A 94 11.47 -2.19 -6.12
CA ARG A 94 11.40 -1.00 -5.28
C ARG A 94 12.20 -1.16 -3.99
N ARG A 95 12.22 -2.35 -3.40
CA ARG A 95 13.07 -2.67 -2.25
C ARG A 95 14.54 -2.43 -2.56
N LEU A 96 15.04 -2.95 -3.69
CA LEU A 96 16.42 -2.78 -4.11
C LEU A 96 16.78 -1.29 -4.28
N GLN A 97 15.89 -0.49 -4.88
CA GLN A 97 16.10 0.95 -5.04
C GLN A 97 16.15 1.69 -3.70
N VAL A 98 15.24 1.35 -2.78
CA VAL A 98 15.20 1.93 -1.43
C VAL A 98 16.44 1.56 -0.63
N GLU A 99 16.88 0.30 -0.70
CA GLU A 99 18.10 -0.15 -0.03
C GLU A 99 19.36 0.45 -0.65
N ALA A 100 19.42 0.65 -1.97
CA ALA A 100 20.53 1.34 -2.64
C ALA A 100 20.63 2.81 -2.19
N ALA A 101 19.51 3.53 -2.16
CA ALA A 101 19.47 4.90 -1.67
C ALA A 101 19.92 5.01 -0.19
N ALA A 102 19.61 4.00 0.64
CA ALA A 102 20.09 3.92 2.03
C ALA A 102 21.62 3.79 2.15
N THR A 103 22.30 3.29 1.10
CA THR A 103 23.77 3.21 1.05
C THR A 103 24.44 4.45 0.46
N GLY A 104 23.66 5.46 0.07
CA GLY A 104 24.17 6.68 -0.56
C GLY A 104 24.26 6.62 -2.09
N ASP A 105 23.57 5.69 -2.75
CA ASP A 105 23.48 5.65 -4.21
C ASP A 105 22.71 6.87 -4.74
N GLU A 106 23.43 7.80 -5.38
CA GLU A 106 22.87 9.06 -5.86
C GLU A 106 21.83 8.88 -6.96
N ASP A 107 21.97 7.87 -7.82
CA ASP A 107 21.00 7.60 -8.89
C ASP A 107 19.71 7.03 -8.30
N ALA A 108 19.80 6.14 -7.30
CA ALA A 108 18.65 5.65 -6.57
C ALA A 108 17.93 6.79 -5.82
N VAL A 109 18.68 7.67 -5.15
CA VAL A 109 18.13 8.87 -4.48
C VAL A 109 17.42 9.76 -5.51
N ARG A 110 18.06 10.08 -6.63
CA ARG A 110 17.48 10.92 -7.68
C ARG A 110 16.20 10.30 -8.25
N CYS A 111 16.22 9.00 -8.54
CA CYS A 111 15.06 8.28 -9.03
C CYS A 111 13.89 8.30 -8.05
N LEU A 112 14.14 8.07 -6.76
CA LEU A 112 13.09 8.07 -5.73
C LEU A 112 12.53 9.48 -5.48
N SER A 113 13.40 10.49 -5.43
CA SER A 113 13.01 11.90 -5.27
C SER A 113 12.14 12.43 -6.41
N ALA A 114 12.28 11.89 -7.63
CA ALA A 114 11.46 12.29 -8.77
C ALA A 114 10.02 11.76 -8.74
N ILE A 115 9.71 10.82 -7.83
CA ILE A 115 8.39 10.18 -7.77
C ILE A 115 7.49 11.00 -6.83
N ASN A 116 6.30 11.37 -7.31
CA ASN A 116 5.21 11.83 -6.44
C ASN A 116 4.61 10.64 -5.68
N THR A 117 5.33 10.13 -4.68
CA THR A 117 4.98 8.91 -3.94
C THR A 117 3.65 9.03 -3.24
N ARG A 118 3.31 10.21 -2.70
CA ARG A 118 2.03 10.47 -2.05
C ARG A 118 0.87 10.38 -3.03
N GLY A 119 0.99 11.06 -4.17
CA GLY A 119 -0.01 11.02 -5.23
C GLY A 119 -0.20 9.59 -5.76
N TYR A 120 0.90 8.89 -5.99
CA TYR A 120 0.89 7.50 -6.43
C TYR A 120 0.18 6.59 -5.43
N ALA A 121 0.47 6.71 -4.13
CA ALA A 121 -0.18 5.95 -3.06
C ALA A 121 -1.69 6.20 -3.00
N ILE A 122 -2.12 7.46 -3.07
CA ILE A 122 -3.55 7.81 -3.03
C ILE A 122 -4.30 7.24 -4.25
N VAL A 123 -3.73 7.35 -5.45
CA VAL A 123 -4.34 6.82 -6.68
C VAL A 123 -4.47 5.30 -6.61
N SER A 124 -3.40 4.61 -6.22
CA SER A 124 -3.41 3.14 -6.11
C SER A 124 -4.41 2.66 -5.05
N LEU A 125 -4.47 3.32 -3.88
CA LEU A 125 -5.45 2.99 -2.84
C LEU A 125 -6.88 3.22 -3.30
N ARG A 126 -7.17 4.31 -4.02
CA ARG A 126 -8.51 4.57 -4.58
C ARG A 126 -8.92 3.50 -5.60
N ARG A 127 -7.98 3.06 -6.44
CA ARG A 127 -8.22 1.99 -7.40
C ARG A 127 -8.58 0.69 -6.70
N TYR A 128 -7.77 0.27 -5.72
CA TYR A 128 -8.08 -0.91 -4.91
C TYR A 128 -9.42 -0.79 -4.18
N LEU A 129 -9.68 0.33 -3.51
CA LEU A 129 -10.95 0.55 -2.80
C LEU A 129 -12.16 0.48 -3.73
N ARG A 130 -12.04 0.94 -4.98
CA ARG A 130 -13.10 0.87 -5.99
C ARG A 130 -13.34 -0.58 -6.42
N GLU A 131 -12.29 -1.33 -6.72
CA GLU A 131 -12.38 -2.75 -7.07
C GLU A 131 -13.02 -3.56 -5.94
N ALA A 132 -12.53 -3.39 -4.71
CA ALA A 132 -13.08 -4.06 -3.53
C ALA A 132 -14.56 -3.69 -3.32
N SER A 133 -14.95 -2.42 -3.52
CA SER A 133 -16.35 -2.00 -3.36
C SER A 133 -17.26 -2.54 -4.47
N GLY A 134 -16.77 -2.68 -5.70
CA GLY A 134 -17.52 -3.26 -6.81
C GLY A 134 -17.78 -4.75 -6.63
N SER A 135 -16.90 -5.46 -5.92
CA SER A 135 -17.06 -6.88 -5.60
C SER A 135 -17.97 -7.14 -4.38
N MET A 136 -18.25 -6.13 -3.56
CA MET A 136 -19.11 -6.29 -2.39
C MET A 136 -20.59 -6.31 -2.80
N LYS A 137 -21.32 -7.35 -2.40
CA LYS A 137 -22.79 -7.36 -2.49
C LYS A 137 -23.34 -6.23 -1.62
N PRO A 138 -24.35 -5.45 -2.09
CA PRO A 138 -24.98 -4.44 -1.26
C PRO A 138 -25.53 -5.07 0.02
N PRO A 139 -25.55 -4.33 1.14
CA PRO A 139 -26.18 -4.77 2.37
C PRO A 139 -27.60 -5.30 2.11
N VAL A 140 -28.00 -6.34 2.85
CA VAL A 140 -29.32 -6.95 2.73
C VAL A 140 -30.45 -5.91 2.86
N LEU A 141 -30.25 -4.90 3.72
CA LEU A 141 -31.19 -3.79 3.89
C LEU A 141 -31.29 -2.91 2.64
N GLU A 142 -30.18 -2.63 1.96
CA GLU A 142 -30.17 -1.84 0.73
C GLU A 142 -30.80 -2.63 -0.43
N GLN A 143 -30.56 -3.94 -0.50
CA GLN A 143 -31.27 -4.83 -1.44
C GLN A 143 -32.78 -4.88 -1.17
N ALA A 144 -33.20 -4.88 0.09
CA ALA A 144 -34.61 -4.83 0.46
C ALA A 144 -35.25 -3.50 0.05
N CYS A 145 -34.58 -2.37 0.29
CA CYS A 145 -35.05 -1.05 -0.13
C CYS A 145 -35.14 -0.93 -1.67
N LEU A 146 -34.16 -1.44 -2.41
CA LEU A 146 -34.19 -1.47 -3.89
C LEU A 146 -35.33 -2.33 -4.43
N LYS A 147 -35.67 -3.43 -3.74
CA LYS A 147 -36.82 -4.27 -4.11
C LYS A 147 -38.14 -3.57 -3.80
N LEU A 148 -38.28 -2.94 -2.63
CA LEU A 148 -39.50 -2.23 -2.24
C LEU A 148 -39.76 -0.98 -3.09
N GLY A 149 -38.72 -0.25 -3.50
CA GLY A 149 -38.85 0.91 -4.41
C GLY A 149 -39.32 0.56 -5.83
N ARG A 150 -39.28 -0.71 -6.23
CA ARG A 150 -39.79 -1.20 -7.54
C ARG A 150 -41.26 -1.63 -7.51
N TYR A 151 -41.93 -1.58 -6.36
CA TYR A 151 -43.37 -1.89 -6.23
C TYR A 151 -44.25 -0.63 -6.10
N PHE A 152 -43.68 0.57 -6.23
CA PHE A 152 -44.40 1.85 -6.09
C PHE A 152 -44.31 2.78 -7.31
N THR A 153 -44.07 2.24 -8.50
CA THR A 153 -44.21 2.96 -9.80
C THR A 153 -45.03 2.11 -10.74
#